data_AF-A0A2E9SR87-F1
#
_entry.id   AF-A0A2E9SR87-F1
#
_cell.length_a   1.000
_cell.length_b   1.000
_cell.length_c   1.000
_cell.angle_alpha   90.00
_cell.angle_beta   90.00
_cell.angle_gamma   90.00
#
_symmetry.space_group_name_H-M   'P 1'
#
loop_
_entity.id
_entity.type
_entity.pdbx_description
1 polymer ?
#
loop_
_entity_poly.entity_id
_entity_poly.type
_entity_poly.pdbx_seq_one_letter_code
_entity_poly.pdbx_strand_id
1 'polypeptide(L)'
;MEDKTLTYGKYWAAIKDGKVVNYLSMRTSNDIDFEEFRSQAIRTLELLGEVKSGEIISRGGKRLFLQRLPHTNRGKSPRAPREYPLPMPIVLE
;
A
#
# COMPACT_ATOMS: atom_id res chain seq x y z
N MET A 1 -15.40 12.28 18.92
CA MET A 1 -14.61 11.04 19.05
C MET A 1 -13.50 11.12 18.02
N GLU A 2 -12.25 11.04 18.46
CA GLU A 2 -11.09 11.13 17.57
C GLU A 2 -11.07 9.88 16.68
N ASP A 3 -11.03 10.08 15.35
CA ASP A 3 -11.06 9.00 14.37
C ASP A 3 -9.70 8.28 14.38
N LYS A 4 -9.60 7.25 15.23
CA LYS A 4 -8.34 6.53 15.47
C LYS A 4 -7.88 5.84 14.19
N THR A 5 -6.76 6.31 13.64
CA THR A 5 -6.12 5.66 12.51
C THR A 5 -5.40 4.39 12.97
N LEU A 6 -5.72 3.25 12.37
CA LEU A 6 -5.03 1.98 12.59
C LEU A 6 -4.14 1.66 11.38
N THR A 7 -2.90 1.25 11.63
CA THR A 7 -1.94 0.88 10.56
C THR A 7 -1.74 -0.63 10.53
N TYR A 8 -1.83 -1.23 9.33
CA TYR A 8 -1.71 -2.68 9.09
C TYR A 8 -0.33 -3.10 8.56
N GLY A 9 0.62 -2.18 8.47
CA GLY A 9 1.99 -2.43 8.01
C GLY A 9 2.28 -1.89 6.62
N LYS A 10 3.43 -2.30 6.07
CA LYS A 10 3.97 -1.82 4.79
C LYS A 10 3.61 -2.76 3.65
N TYR A 11 3.21 -2.20 2.52
CA TYR A 11 2.72 -2.93 1.35
C TYR A 11 3.26 -2.34 0.05
N TRP A 12 3.36 -3.19 -0.97
CA TRP A 12 3.30 -2.76 -2.37
C TRP A 12 1.86 -2.88 -2.85
N ALA A 13 1.37 -1.88 -3.57
CA ALA A 13 0.03 -1.87 -4.13
C ALA A 13 0.07 -1.53 -5.62
N ALA A 14 -0.69 -2.28 -6.41
CA ALA A 14 -0.99 -1.95 -7.80
C ALA A 14 -2.14 -0.94 -7.83
N ILE A 15 -1.89 0.22 -8.45
CA ILE A 15 -2.87 1.30 -8.60
C ILE A 15 -3.35 1.34 -10.05
N LYS A 16 -4.66 1.35 -10.24
CA LYS A 16 -5.30 1.54 -11.54
C LYS A 16 -6.56 2.38 -11.36
N ASP A 17 -6.78 3.37 -12.22
CA ASP A 17 -7.94 4.28 -12.16
C ASP A 17 -8.13 4.93 -10.77
N GLY A 18 -7.02 5.34 -10.12
CA GLY A 18 -7.05 6.03 -8.83
C GLY A 18 -7.42 5.16 -7.62
N LYS A 19 -7.48 3.83 -7.77
CA LYS A 19 -7.78 2.87 -6.68
C LYS A 19 -6.75 1.75 -6.63
N VAL A 20 -6.65 1.10 -5.48
CA VAL A 20 -5.88 -0.15 -5.35
C VAL A 20 -6.66 -1.26 -6.03
N VAL A 21 -5.99 -2.01 -6.91
CA VAL A 21 -6.57 -3.22 -7.52
C VAL A 21 -6.04 -4.51 -6.88
N ASN A 22 -4.80 -4.49 -6.38
CA ASN A 22 -4.23 -5.58 -5.59
C ASN A 22 -3.05 -5.05 -4.75
N TYR A 23 -2.65 -5.79 -3.72
CA TYR A 23 -1.53 -5.42 -2.85
C TYR A 23 -0.86 -6.66 -2.23
N LEU A 24 0.43 -6.53 -1.91
CA LEU A 24 1.23 -7.55 -1.24
C LEU A 24 1.97 -6.95 -0.06
N SER A 25 2.01 -7.69 1.06
CA SER A 25 2.73 -7.26 2.26
C SER A 25 4.23 -7.29 2.02
N MET A 26 4.93 -6.29 2.56
CA MET A 26 6.40 -6.32 2.63
C MET A 26 6.89 -7.18 3.81
N ARG A 27 5.99 -7.68 4.65
CA ARG A 27 6.34 -8.59 5.74
C ARG A 27 6.41 -10.02 5.20
N THR A 28 7.57 -10.62 5.38
CA THR A 28 7.90 -11.99 4.95
C THR A 28 8.60 -12.70 6.11
N SER A 29 8.72 -14.02 6.03
CA SER A 29 9.51 -14.80 6.98
C SER A 29 11.02 -14.52 6.80
N ASN A 30 11.83 -14.80 7.82
CA ASN A 30 13.26 -14.47 7.82
C ASN A 30 14.12 -15.42 6.96
N ASP A 31 13.57 -16.57 6.57
CA ASP A 31 14.22 -17.61 5.77
C ASP A 31 14.06 -17.42 4.25
N ILE A 32 13.35 -16.38 3.82
CA ILE A 32 13.11 -16.06 2.41
C ILE A 32 14.16 -15.06 1.91
N ASP A 33 14.67 -15.26 0.69
CA ASP A 33 15.41 -14.22 -0.02
C ASP A 33 14.48 -13.03 -0.30
N PHE A 34 14.65 -11.97 0.48
CA PHE A 34 13.79 -10.80 0.42
C PHE A 34 13.87 -10.08 -0.94
N GLU A 35 15.02 -10.05 -1.59
CA GLU A 35 15.16 -9.31 -2.85
C GLU A 35 14.50 -10.07 -4.00
N GLU A 36 14.62 -11.40 -4.02
CA GLU A 36 13.88 -12.24 -4.96
C GLU A 36 12.36 -12.13 -4.73
N PHE A 37 11.91 -12.22 -3.48
CA PHE A 37 10.50 -12.03 -3.12
C PHE A 37 9.98 -10.66 -3.58
N ARG A 38 10.74 -9.59 -3.29
CA ARG A 38 10.39 -8.23 -3.70
C ARG A 38 10.29 -8.11 -5.21
N SER A 39 11.26 -8.64 -5.95
CA SER A 39 11.29 -8.62 -7.42
C SER A 39 10.04 -9.30 -7.99
N GLN A 40 9.71 -10.49 -7.52
CA GLN A 40 8.53 -11.24 -7.95
C GLN A 40 7.22 -10.55 -7.56
N ALA A 41 7.13 -10.01 -6.35
CA ALA A 41 5.95 -9.29 -5.87
C ALA A 41 5.67 -8.04 -6.71
N ILE A 42 6.71 -7.24 -6.99
CA ILE A 42 6.58 -6.04 -7.83
C ILE A 42 6.18 -6.44 -9.25
N ARG A 43 6.88 -7.38 -9.89
CA ARG A 43 6.54 -7.85 -11.25
C ARG A 43 5.11 -8.33 -11.36
N THR A 44 4.63 -9.07 -10.37
CA THR A 44 3.25 -9.57 -10.34
C THR A 44 2.24 -8.42 -10.27
N LEU A 45 2.50 -7.41 -9.43
CA LEU A 45 1.62 -6.24 -9.29
C LEU A 45 1.65 -5.33 -10.52
N GLU A 46 2.79 -5.22 -11.21
CA GLU A 46 2.94 -4.44 -12.45
C GLU A 46 2.02 -4.92 -13.58
N LEU A 47 1.65 -6.21 -13.58
CA LEU A 47 0.66 -6.76 -14.52
C LEU A 47 -0.75 -6.15 -14.33
N LEU A 48 -1.03 -5.61 -13.14
CA LEU A 48 -2.37 -5.14 -12.74
C LEU A 48 -2.48 -3.61 -12.74
N GLY A 49 -1.37 -2.88 -12.56
CA GLY A 49 -1.35 -1.43 -12.52
C GLY A 49 0.00 -0.84 -12.09
N GLU A 50 0.03 0.48 -11.89
CA GLU A 50 1.23 1.18 -11.44
C GLU A 50 1.55 0.81 -9.98
N VAL A 51 2.74 0.26 -9.73
CA VAL A 51 3.12 -0.20 -8.39
C VAL A 51 3.63 0.96 -7.54
N LYS A 52 3.07 1.09 -6.33
CA LYS A 52 3.49 2.05 -5.30
C LYS A 52 3.82 1.33 -4.00
N SER A 53 4.78 1.86 -3.25
CA SER A 53 5.07 1.44 -1.87
C SER A 53 4.37 2.35 -0.86
N GLY A 54 3.82 1.79 0.20
CA GLY A 54 3.04 2.55 1.18
C GLY A 54 2.63 1.71 2.38
N GLU A 55 1.61 2.19 3.08
CA GLU A 55 1.01 1.52 4.24
C GLU A 55 -0.49 1.36 4.03
N ILE A 56 -1.06 0.26 4.51
CA ILE A 56 -2.52 0.13 4.59
C ILE A 56 -2.96 0.66 5.94
N ILE A 57 -3.94 1.55 5.96
CA ILE A 57 -4.53 2.13 7.15
C ILE A 57 -6.05 1.95 7.17
N SER A 58 -6.65 1.97 8.37
CA SER A 58 -8.09 2.15 8.56
C SER A 58 -8.33 3.50 9.22
N ARG A 59 -9.16 4.33 8.60
CA ARG A 59 -9.57 5.65 9.10
C ARG A 59 -11.05 5.87 8.73
N GLY A 60 -11.89 6.21 9.70
CA GLY A 60 -13.33 6.43 9.48
C GLY A 60 -14.05 5.18 8.96
N GLY A 61 -13.64 3.99 9.40
CA GLY A 61 -14.18 2.70 8.93
C GLY A 61 -13.79 2.33 7.49
N LYS A 62 -12.98 3.13 6.80
CA LYS A 62 -12.51 2.88 5.44
C LYS A 62 -11.07 2.40 5.46
N ARG A 63 -10.77 1.37 4.67
CA ARG A 63 -9.40 0.93 4.40
C ARG A 63 -8.82 1.70 3.23
N LEU A 64 -7.64 2.28 3.45
CA LEU A 64 -6.93 3.11 2.48
C LEU A 64 -5.48 2.63 2.36
N PHE A 65 -4.91 2.79 1.17
CA PHE A 65 -3.48 2.68 0.94
C PHE A 65 -2.87 4.08 0.92
N LEU A 66 -1.99 4.35 1.87
CA LEU A 66 -1.26 5.60 2.03
C LEU A 66 0.11 5.46 1.36
N GLN A 67 0.29 6.11 0.21
CA GLN A 67 1.55 6.04 -0.53
C GLN A 67 2.69 6.69 0.28
N ARG A 68 3.81 5.98 0.43
CA ARG A 68 5.00 6.53 1.07
C ARG A 68 5.61 7.62 0.20
N LEU A 69 5.90 8.77 0.81
CA LEU A 69 6.62 9.86 0.14
C LEU A 69 8.12 9.54 0.07
N PRO A 70 8.79 9.82 -1.07
CA PRO A 70 10.25 9.82 -1.14
C PRO A 70 10.86 10.80 -0.13
N HIS A 71 12.04 10.48 0.40
CA HIS A 71 12.74 11.31 1.41
C HIS A 71 12.97 12.76 0.94
N THR A 72 13.10 12.98 -0.36
CA THR A 72 13.25 14.30 -1.00
C THR A 72 12.02 15.20 -0.88
N ASN A 73 10.84 14.64 -0.59
CA ASN A 73 9.59 15.40 -0.42
C ASN A 73 9.33 15.85 1.04
N ARG A 74 10.28 15.66 1.97
CA ARG A 74 10.24 16.19 3.34
C ARG A 74 10.83 17.60 3.47
N GLY A 75 10.61 18.46 2.48
CA GLY A 75 11.00 19.88 2.53
C GLY A 75 10.05 20.74 3.39
N LYS A 76 10.25 22.07 3.41
CA LYS A 76 9.50 23.06 4.22
C LYS A 76 7.97 23.07 3.98
N SER A 77 7.48 22.42 2.92
CA SER A 77 6.05 22.21 2.65
C SER A 77 5.83 20.76 2.19
N PRO A 78 5.69 19.81 3.13
CA PRO A 78 5.47 18.41 2.78
C PRO A 78 4.16 18.29 1.99
N ARG A 79 4.19 17.65 0.82
CA ARG A 79 2.94 17.27 0.14
C ARG A 79 2.22 16.23 0.99
N ALA A 80 0.90 16.33 1.09
CA ALA A 80 0.11 15.25 1.70
C ALA A 80 0.37 13.94 0.92
N PRO A 81 0.62 12.81 1.61
CA PRO A 81 0.70 11.51 0.93
C PRO A 81 -0.59 11.24 0.15
N ARG A 82 -0.47 10.65 -1.04
CA ARG A 82 -1.66 10.24 -1.81
C ARG A 82 -2.31 9.03 -1.13
N GLU A 83 -3.64 9.05 -1.13
CA GLU A 83 -4.46 7.98 -0.57
C GLU A 83 -5.25 7.31 -1.68
N TYR A 84 -5.30 5.99 -1.66
CA TYR A 84 -6.02 5.20 -2.64
C TYR A 84 -6.97 4.25 -1.91
N PRO A 85 -8.27 4.20 -2.26
CA PRO A 85 -9.19 3.27 -1.63
C PRO A 85 -8.80 1.83 -1.94
N LEU A 86 -8.93 0.95 -0.94
CA LEU A 86 -8.82 -0.50 -1.15
C LEU A 86 -10.09 -1.05 -1.81
N PRO A 87 -9.99 -2.14 -2.59
CA PRO A 87 -11.17 -2.86 -3.03
C PRO A 87 -11.94 -3.37 -1.82
N MET A 88 -13.28 -3.40 -1.91
CA MET A 88 -14.10 -4.11 -0.92
C MET A 88 -13.57 -5.54 -0.78
N PRO A 89 -13.45 -6.08 0.44
CA PRO A 89 -13.05 -7.47 0.62
C PRO A 89 -14.01 -8.35 -0.19
N ILE A 90 -13.45 -9.24 -1.00
CA ILE A 90 -14.25 -10.29 -1.63
C ILE A 90 -14.71 -11.18 -0.48
N VAL A 91 -15.99 -11.09 -0.13
CA VAL A 91 -16.64 -12.06 0.74
C VAL A 91 -16.89 -13.28 -0.13
N LEU A 92 -16.09 -14.33 0.06
CA LEU A 92 -16.39 -15.64 -0.50
C LEU A 92 -17.53 -16.21 0.36
N GLU A 93 -18.71 -16.33 -0.25
CA GLU A 93 -19.85 -17.07 0.34
C GLU A 93 -19.58 -18.58 0.38
#